data_AF-C1JYI8-F1
#
_entry.id   AF-C1JYI8-F1
#
_cell.length_a   1.000
_cell.length_b   1.000
_cell.length_c   1.000
_cell.angle_alpha   90.00
_cell.angle_beta   90.00
_cell.angle_gamma   90.00
#
_symmetry.space_group_name_H-M   'P 1'
#
loop_
_entity.id
_entity.type
_entity.pdbx_description
1 polymer ?
#
loop_
_entity_poly.entity_id
_entity_poly.type
_entity_poly.pdbx_seq_one_letter_code
_entity_poly.pdbx_strand_id
1 'polypeptide(L)'
;MTQLGAGAAIARQTIDLYLSMSHEEASPVPVDDLVRGRVALSVRRHEPVGVVTAITPYNAALIMGFQKLIPALMAGNSVILRPSPLTPISSLIFGAAADAAGLPPGVLSVVVESGIAGAELLTSDPSVDMVSFTGSTLAGRKILAQAAPTVKRVSLELGGKSAQIYLPDAVHRAVGGAFVAVASTAGQACVAATRLLVPQDKKAEVLDAVSAMYQQIKVGPPSDETAMMGPVISAA
;
A
#
# COMPACT_ATOMS: atom_id res chain seq x y z
N MET A 1 -14.04 9.27 6.81
CA MET A 1 -12.90 8.76 7.61
C MET A 1 -11.61 9.29 6.98
N THR A 2 -10.70 9.89 7.75
CA THR A 2 -9.45 10.47 7.22
C THR A 2 -8.41 9.39 6.95
N GLN A 3 -7.39 9.68 6.13
CA GLN A 3 -6.28 8.73 5.90
C GLN A 3 -5.55 8.36 7.19
N LEU A 4 -5.36 9.32 8.10
CA LEU A 4 -4.75 9.07 9.41
C LEU A 4 -5.59 8.10 10.25
N GLY A 5 -6.90 8.34 10.36
CA GLY A 5 -7.79 7.47 11.14
C GLY A 5 -7.86 6.05 10.58
N ALA A 6 -7.98 5.91 9.26
CA ALA A 6 -7.98 4.61 8.59
C ALA A 6 -6.64 3.89 8.78
N GLY A 7 -5.52 4.59 8.60
CA GLY A 7 -4.18 4.04 8.79
C GLY A 7 -3.92 3.58 10.22
N ALA A 8 -4.32 4.37 11.22
CA ALA A 8 -4.21 4.01 12.63
C ALA A 8 -5.09 2.81 13.00
N ALA A 9 -6.28 2.67 12.40
CA ALA A 9 -7.12 1.49 12.60
C ALA A 9 -6.47 0.22 12.03
N ILE A 10 -5.91 0.29 10.81
CA ILE A 10 -5.15 -0.80 10.20
C ILE A 10 -3.92 -1.17 11.05
N ALA A 11 -3.22 -0.17 11.59
CA ALA A 11 -2.08 -0.38 12.48
C ALA A 11 -2.47 -1.23 13.70
N ARG A 12 -3.56 -0.87 14.39
CA ARG A 12 -4.06 -1.61 15.55
C ARG A 12 -4.41 -3.05 15.20
N GLN A 13 -5.17 -3.27 14.12
CA GLN A 13 -5.51 -4.60 13.66
C GLN A 13 -4.27 -5.45 13.34
N THR A 14 -3.23 -4.83 12.77
CA THR A 14 -1.97 -5.51 12.46
C THR A 14 -1.21 -5.90 13.72
N ILE A 15 -1.20 -5.03 14.73
CA ILE A 15 -0.58 -5.31 16.04
C ILE A 15 -1.34 -6.44 16.74
N ASP A 16 -2.67 -6.38 16.79
CA ASP A 16 -3.51 -7.41 17.41
C ASP A 16 -3.28 -8.77 16.73
N LEU A 17 -3.20 -8.79 15.39
CA LEU A 17 -2.87 -9.99 14.63
C LEU A 17 -1.49 -10.52 15.02
N TYR A 18 -0.45 -9.69 15.03
CA TYR A 18 0.90 -10.12 15.39
C TYR A 18 0.96 -10.72 16.81
N LEU A 19 0.33 -10.06 17.78
CA LEU A 19 0.29 -10.52 19.17
C LEU A 19 -0.50 -11.83 19.35
N SER A 20 -1.39 -12.16 18.41
CA SER A 20 -2.12 -13.43 18.42
C SER A 20 -1.32 -14.61 17.82
N MET A 21 -0.22 -14.35 17.12
CA MET A 21 0.59 -15.37 16.47
C MET A 21 1.54 -16.06 17.45
N SER A 22 1.77 -17.36 17.25
CA SER A 22 2.78 -18.09 18.03
C SER A 22 4.19 -17.77 17.51
N HIS A 23 5.11 -17.44 18.43
CA HIS A 23 6.51 -17.19 18.07
C HIS A 23 7.24 -18.47 17.64
N GLU A 24 6.81 -19.61 18.18
CA GLU A 24 7.32 -20.93 17.85
C GLU A 24 6.15 -21.87 17.59
N GLU A 25 6.24 -22.62 16.49
CA GLU A 25 5.28 -23.64 16.13
C GLU A 25 6.00 -24.95 15.86
N ALA A 26 5.29 -26.08 16.01
CA ALA A 26 5.81 -27.36 15.52
C ALA A 26 6.10 -27.25 14.01
N SER A 27 7.26 -27.75 13.59
CA SER A 27 7.58 -27.78 12.17
C SER A 27 6.60 -28.69 11.43
N PRO A 28 5.95 -28.24 10.34
CA PRO A 28 5.06 -29.08 9.55
C PRO A 28 5.83 -30.06 8.66
N VAL A 29 7.16 -29.93 8.57
CA VAL A 29 8.02 -30.83 7.80
C VAL A 29 8.24 -32.09 8.63
N PRO A 30 7.95 -33.29 8.10
CA PRO A 30 8.19 -34.55 8.80
C PRO A 30 9.69 -34.88 8.74
N VAL A 31 10.50 -34.14 9.51
CA VAL A 31 11.97 -34.25 9.43
C VAL A 31 12.45 -35.65 9.80
N ASP A 32 11.73 -36.36 10.67
CA ASP A 32 12.00 -37.77 11.00
C ASP A 32 11.99 -38.69 9.77
N ASP A 33 11.17 -38.43 8.76
CA ASP A 33 11.11 -39.21 7.52
C ASP A 33 12.26 -38.87 6.56
N LEU A 34 12.93 -37.73 6.77
CA LEU A 34 13.96 -37.18 5.88
C LEU A 34 15.39 -37.47 6.35
N VAL A 35 15.57 -37.97 7.57
CA VAL A 35 16.89 -38.22 8.17
C VAL A 35 17.01 -39.66 8.67
N ARG A 36 18.23 -40.20 8.69
CA ARG A 36 18.49 -41.58 9.19
C ARG A 36 18.58 -41.69 10.72
N GLY A 37 18.14 -40.67 11.45
CA GLY A 37 18.23 -40.58 12.92
C GLY A 37 16.91 -40.13 13.53
N ARG A 38 16.84 -40.08 14.87
CA ARG A 38 15.64 -39.61 15.59
C ARG A 38 15.72 -38.11 15.79
N VAL A 39 14.72 -37.36 15.33
CA VAL A 39 14.62 -35.92 15.58
C VAL A 39 13.99 -35.72 16.96
N ALA A 40 14.72 -35.05 17.85
CA ALA A 40 14.25 -34.77 19.21
C ALA A 40 13.30 -33.56 19.26
N LEU A 41 13.51 -32.58 18.37
CA LEU A 41 12.71 -31.35 18.29
C LEU A 41 12.81 -30.79 16.86
N SER A 42 11.67 -30.40 16.29
CA SER A 42 11.61 -29.67 15.02
C SER A 42 10.60 -28.54 15.15
N VAL A 43 11.09 -27.30 15.06
CA VAL A 43 10.29 -26.10 15.30
C VAL A 43 10.45 -25.11 14.16
N ARG A 44 9.39 -24.37 13.88
CA ARG A 44 9.38 -23.23 12.96
C ARG A 44 9.28 -21.95 13.77
N ARG A 45 10.14 -20.98 13.46
CA ARG A 45 10.09 -19.62 13.99
C ARG A 45 10.09 -18.62 12.84
N HIS A 46 9.58 -17.43 13.11
CA HIS A 46 9.62 -16.30 12.17
C HIS A 46 10.61 -15.26 12.70
N GLU A 47 11.60 -14.92 11.89
CA GLU A 47 12.64 -13.94 12.23
C GLU A 47 12.51 -12.71 11.32
N PRO A 48 12.97 -11.52 11.77
CA PRO A 48 13.03 -10.34 10.93
C PRO A 48 13.82 -10.60 9.65
N VAL A 49 13.45 -9.92 8.56
CA VAL A 49 14.23 -9.96 7.33
C VAL A 49 15.51 -9.13 7.43
N GLY A 50 15.52 -8.08 8.27
CA GLY A 50 16.66 -7.19 8.48
C GLY A 50 16.29 -5.72 8.20
N VAL A 51 16.94 -5.11 7.22
CA VAL A 51 16.70 -3.72 6.79
C VAL A 51 15.66 -3.68 5.66
N VAL A 52 14.59 -2.93 5.89
CA VAL A 52 13.47 -2.78 4.94
C VAL A 52 13.42 -1.36 4.39
N THR A 53 13.50 -1.20 3.08
CA THR A 53 13.10 0.04 2.42
C THR A 53 11.60 0.02 2.15
N ALA A 54 10.86 0.96 2.72
CA ALA A 54 9.44 1.18 2.48
C ALA A 54 9.22 2.41 1.59
N ILE A 55 8.80 2.21 0.34
CA ILE A 55 8.56 3.29 -0.63
C ILE A 55 7.06 3.45 -0.85
N THR A 56 6.51 4.63 -0.54
CA THR A 56 5.06 4.89 -0.55
C THR A 56 4.62 5.86 -1.65
N PRO A 57 3.38 5.73 -2.18
CA PRO A 57 2.85 6.58 -3.23
C PRO A 57 2.27 7.88 -2.65
N TYR A 58 1.88 8.80 -3.53
CA TYR A 58 1.29 10.08 -3.12
C TYR A 58 -0.18 9.98 -2.68
N ASN A 59 -0.93 9.06 -3.27
CA ASN A 59 -2.39 9.06 -3.20
C ASN A 59 -2.96 8.60 -1.85
N ALA A 60 -2.20 7.82 -1.09
CA ALA A 60 -2.60 7.28 0.20
C ALA A 60 -1.42 7.28 1.19
N ALA A 61 -0.62 8.35 1.20
CA ALA A 61 0.68 8.42 1.87
C ALA A 61 0.68 7.90 3.32
N LEU A 62 -0.29 8.31 4.15
CA LEU A 62 -0.35 7.88 5.55
C LEU A 62 -0.79 6.42 5.68
N ILE A 63 -1.84 6.00 4.98
CA ILE A 63 -2.34 4.62 5.03
C ILE A 63 -1.24 3.65 4.58
N MET A 64 -0.57 3.96 3.47
CA MET A 64 0.52 3.15 2.93
C MET A 64 1.75 3.16 3.85
N GLY A 65 2.01 4.27 4.54
CA GLY A 65 3.00 4.35 5.60
C GLY A 65 2.71 3.35 6.71
N PHE A 66 1.51 3.38 7.30
CA PHE A 66 1.12 2.43 8.34
C PHE A 66 1.19 0.97 7.87
N GLN A 67 0.67 0.66 6.69
CA GLN A 67 0.66 -0.69 6.13
C GLN A 67 2.06 -1.28 5.92
N LYS A 68 3.08 -0.44 5.75
CA LYS A 68 4.47 -0.90 5.58
C LYS A 68 5.25 -0.88 6.89
N LEU A 69 5.14 0.22 7.63
CA LEU A 69 5.91 0.45 8.86
C LEU A 69 5.52 -0.52 9.96
N ILE A 70 4.22 -0.64 10.25
CA ILE A 70 3.76 -1.40 11.41
C ILE A 70 4.12 -2.88 11.32
N PRO A 71 3.81 -3.63 10.25
CA PRO A 71 4.21 -5.02 10.18
C PRO A 71 5.74 -5.21 10.17
N ALA A 72 6.49 -4.30 9.54
CA ALA A 72 7.95 -4.38 9.52
C ALA A 72 8.57 -4.17 10.91
N LEU A 73 8.14 -3.14 11.64
CA LEU A 73 8.61 -2.85 12.98
C LEU A 73 8.19 -3.94 13.98
N MET A 74 6.95 -4.42 13.91
CA MET A 74 6.46 -5.52 14.76
C MET A 74 7.26 -6.81 14.54
N ALA A 75 7.66 -7.09 13.30
CA ALA A 75 8.52 -8.24 12.99
C ALA A 75 9.99 -8.06 13.44
N GLY A 76 10.37 -6.88 13.97
CA GLY A 76 11.72 -6.61 14.47
C GLY A 76 12.69 -6.05 13.43
N ASN A 77 12.20 -5.50 12.32
CA ASN A 77 13.04 -4.92 11.27
C ASN A 77 13.41 -3.46 11.56
N SER A 78 14.53 -3.01 10.99
CA SER A 78 14.79 -1.57 10.81
C SER A 78 14.20 -1.10 9.48
N VAL A 79 13.63 0.10 9.44
CA VAL A 79 12.87 0.58 8.28
C VAL A 79 13.34 1.94 7.81
N ILE A 80 13.58 2.06 6.50
CA ILE A 80 13.78 3.34 5.82
C ILE A 80 12.50 3.67 5.05
N LEU A 81 11.70 4.60 5.56
CA LEU A 81 10.53 5.13 4.87
C LEU A 81 10.94 6.23 3.90
N ARG A 82 10.67 5.99 2.63
CA ARG A 82 10.77 6.99 1.57
C ARG A 82 9.38 7.32 1.02
N PRO A 83 8.79 8.47 1.39
CA PRO A 83 7.53 8.90 0.83
C PRO A 83 7.67 9.42 -0.60
N SER A 84 6.54 9.52 -1.30
CA SER A 84 6.51 10.22 -2.58
C SER A 84 6.93 11.69 -2.40
N PRO A 85 7.77 12.25 -3.30
CA PRO A 85 8.14 13.66 -3.25
C PRO A 85 6.97 14.61 -3.50
N LEU A 86 5.81 14.10 -3.96
CA LEU A 86 4.59 14.88 -4.14
C LEU A 86 3.81 15.08 -2.83
N THR A 87 4.03 14.22 -1.82
CA THR A 87 3.34 14.29 -0.52
C THR A 87 4.28 13.98 0.66
N PRO A 88 5.46 14.61 0.77
CA PRO A 88 6.46 14.19 1.76
C PRO A 88 6.11 14.65 3.19
N ILE A 89 5.43 15.79 3.31
CA ILE A 89 5.22 16.48 4.59
C ILE A 89 4.42 15.62 5.56
N SER A 90 3.34 14.97 5.08
CA SER A 90 2.48 14.16 5.95
C SER A 90 3.23 12.96 6.52
N SER A 91 4.18 12.38 5.79
CA SER A 91 4.96 11.22 6.24
C SER A 91 6.00 11.55 7.30
N LEU A 92 6.39 12.82 7.47
CA LEU A 92 7.31 13.22 8.55
C LEU A 92 6.73 12.95 9.95
N ILE A 93 5.40 12.86 10.08
CA ILE A 93 4.75 12.52 11.34
C ILE A 93 5.20 11.16 11.90
N PHE A 94 5.60 10.22 11.03
CA PHE A 94 6.08 8.92 11.46
C PHE A 94 7.41 9.01 12.19
N GLY A 95 8.30 9.92 11.77
CA GLY A 95 9.56 10.18 12.48
C GLY A 95 9.30 10.76 13.86
N ALA A 96 8.48 11.81 13.95
CA ALA A 96 8.09 12.41 15.22
C ALA A 96 7.37 11.40 16.15
N ALA A 97 6.54 10.52 15.60
CA ALA A 97 5.88 9.47 16.36
C ALA A 97 6.86 8.40 16.86
N ALA A 98 7.87 8.04 16.07
CA ALA A 98 8.92 7.10 16.49
C ALA A 98 9.77 7.68 17.62
N ASP A 99 10.16 8.96 17.52
CA ASP A 99 10.88 9.66 18.59
C ASP A 99 10.04 9.71 19.88
N ALA A 100 8.76 10.10 19.77
CA ALA A 100 7.85 10.15 20.91
C ALA A 100 7.59 8.77 21.54
N ALA A 101 7.63 7.70 20.75
CA ALA A 101 7.52 6.32 21.22
C ALA A 101 8.84 5.76 21.77
N GLY A 102 9.95 6.51 21.68
CA GLY A 102 11.27 6.10 22.19
C GLY A 102 11.91 4.97 21.37
N LEU A 103 11.63 4.90 20.07
CA LEU A 103 12.31 3.93 19.20
C LEU A 103 13.82 4.21 19.21
N PRO A 104 14.67 3.15 19.29
CA PRO A 104 16.11 3.34 19.19
C PRO A 104 16.50 4.04 17.88
N PRO A 105 17.51 4.93 17.90
CA PRO A 105 17.98 5.61 16.69
C PRO A 105 18.31 4.62 15.56
N GLY A 106 17.81 4.91 14.36
CA GLY A 106 18.01 4.08 13.16
C GLY A 106 16.96 2.98 12.94
N VAL A 107 16.15 2.62 13.94
CA VAL A 107 15.06 1.64 13.77
C VAL A 107 14.01 2.14 12.77
N LEU A 108 13.70 3.43 12.80
CA LEU A 108 12.95 4.10 11.74
C LEU A 108 13.72 5.32 11.25
N SER A 109 13.95 5.40 9.95
CA SER A 109 14.44 6.61 9.27
C SER A 109 13.41 7.05 8.23
N VAL A 110 12.96 8.31 8.29
CA VAL A 110 12.10 8.90 7.26
C VAL A 110 12.94 9.81 6.36
N VAL A 111 13.13 9.40 5.10
CA VAL A 111 14.02 10.09 4.15
C VAL A 111 13.20 10.74 3.06
N VAL A 112 13.16 12.08 3.06
CA VAL A 112 12.53 12.89 2.01
C VAL A 112 13.58 13.29 1.00
N GLU A 113 13.42 12.81 -0.23
CA GLU A 113 14.32 13.12 -1.34
C GLU A 113 13.52 13.10 -2.66
N SER A 114 13.95 13.88 -3.66
CA SER A 114 13.23 14.06 -4.93
C SER A 114 13.93 13.45 -6.15
N GLY A 115 15.10 12.85 -5.97
CA GLY A 115 15.95 12.29 -7.01
C GLY A 115 15.70 10.81 -7.31
N ILE A 116 16.06 10.40 -8.52
CA ILE A 116 16.04 8.98 -8.91
C ILE A 116 17.18 8.22 -8.23
N ALA A 117 18.34 8.87 -8.04
CA ALA A 117 19.52 8.24 -7.46
C ALA A 117 19.29 7.75 -6.01
N GLY A 118 18.57 8.53 -5.19
CA GLY A 118 18.21 8.12 -3.83
C GLY A 118 17.26 6.93 -3.83
N ALA A 119 16.25 6.95 -4.70
CA ALA A 119 15.35 5.82 -4.94
C ALA A 119 16.10 4.54 -5.31
N GLU A 120 17.03 4.65 -6.25
CA GLU A 120 17.80 3.53 -6.78
C GLU A 120 18.76 2.96 -5.74
N LEU A 121 19.45 3.81 -4.99
CA LEU A 121 20.30 3.38 -3.88
C LEU A 121 19.52 2.52 -2.89
N LEU A 122 18.35 2.99 -2.44
CA LEU A 122 17.52 2.27 -1.47
C LEU A 122 16.97 0.92 -1.94
N THR A 123 17.11 0.60 -3.23
CA THR A 123 16.63 -0.65 -3.83
C THR A 123 17.76 -1.55 -4.35
N SER A 124 18.94 -0.97 -4.61
CA SER A 124 20.11 -1.70 -5.09
C SER A 124 21.15 -1.97 -4.00
N ASP A 125 21.23 -1.15 -2.95
CA ASP A 125 22.24 -1.27 -1.89
C ASP A 125 22.25 -2.67 -1.26
N PRO A 126 23.43 -3.32 -1.11
CA PRO A 126 23.53 -4.67 -0.55
C PRO A 126 23.17 -4.78 0.93
N SER A 127 23.09 -3.66 1.65
CA SER A 127 22.72 -3.60 3.07
C SER A 127 21.21 -3.60 3.29
N VAL A 128 20.41 -3.56 2.22
CA VAL A 128 18.94 -3.64 2.28
C VAL A 128 18.49 -5.07 2.00
N ASP A 129 17.77 -5.68 2.92
CA ASP A 129 17.32 -7.07 2.80
C ASP A 129 15.96 -7.19 2.09
N MET A 130 15.12 -6.15 2.19
CA MET A 130 13.79 -6.13 1.58
C MET A 130 13.38 -4.76 1.05
N VAL A 131 12.71 -4.77 -0.11
CA VAL A 131 12.04 -3.58 -0.66
C VAL A 131 10.53 -3.79 -0.66
N SER A 132 9.79 -2.93 0.04
CA SER A 132 8.33 -2.82 -0.05
C SER A 132 7.95 -1.56 -0.80
N PHE A 133 7.48 -1.70 -2.04
CA PHE A 133 7.14 -0.59 -2.91
C PHE A 133 5.65 -0.59 -3.26
N THR A 134 5.05 0.59 -3.22
CA THR A 134 3.73 0.81 -3.79
C THR A 134 3.78 1.97 -4.79
N GLY A 135 3.33 1.74 -6.02
CA GLY A 135 3.39 2.75 -7.08
C GLY A 135 3.12 2.19 -8.48
N SER A 136 3.81 2.71 -9.50
CA SER A 136 3.56 2.30 -10.89
C SER A 136 4.21 0.95 -11.23
N THR A 137 3.57 0.19 -12.13
CA THR A 137 4.12 -1.07 -12.64
C THR A 137 5.47 -0.87 -13.34
N LEU A 138 5.66 0.26 -14.01
CA LEU A 138 6.93 0.60 -14.65
C LEU A 138 8.07 0.74 -13.62
N ALA A 139 7.83 1.46 -12.52
CA ALA A 139 8.80 1.60 -11.44
C ALA A 139 9.03 0.25 -10.73
N GLY A 140 7.97 -0.51 -10.46
CA GLY A 140 8.07 -1.84 -9.85
C GLY A 140 8.98 -2.80 -10.63
N ARG A 141 8.91 -2.79 -11.97
CA ARG A 141 9.82 -3.59 -12.82
C ARG A 141 11.29 -3.18 -12.66
N LYS A 142 11.57 -1.87 -12.56
CA LYS A 142 12.94 -1.37 -12.33
C LYS A 142 13.46 -1.81 -10.97
N ILE A 143 12.61 -1.73 -9.95
CA ILE A 143 12.94 -2.16 -8.58
C ILE A 143 13.26 -3.66 -8.54
N LEU A 144 12.50 -4.50 -9.25
CA LEU A 144 12.84 -5.93 -9.35
C LEU A 144 14.22 -6.15 -9.97
N ALA A 145 14.55 -5.43 -11.04
CA ALA A 145 15.86 -5.53 -11.65
C ALA A 145 16.99 -5.05 -10.72
N GLN A 146 16.75 -3.99 -9.94
CA GLN A 146 17.70 -3.45 -8.96
C GLN A 146 17.89 -4.37 -7.74
N ALA A 147 16.83 -5.08 -7.34
CA ALA A 147 16.84 -6.01 -6.21
C ALA A 147 17.47 -7.37 -6.54
N ALA A 148 17.45 -7.79 -7.80
CA ALA A 148 17.89 -9.12 -8.24
C ALA A 148 19.35 -9.48 -7.91
N PRO A 149 20.36 -8.58 -8.06
CA PRO A 149 21.77 -8.93 -7.82
C PRO A 149 22.08 -9.43 -6.41
N THR A 150 21.29 -9.03 -5.41
CA THR A 150 21.44 -9.49 -4.02
C THR A 150 20.25 -10.33 -3.54
N VAL A 151 19.38 -10.73 -4.47
CA VAL A 151 18.22 -11.60 -4.21
C VAL A 151 17.34 -11.07 -3.05
N LYS A 152 17.14 -9.74 -3.00
CA LYS A 152 16.33 -9.11 -1.92
C LYS A 152 14.90 -9.64 -1.96
N ARG A 153 14.23 -9.67 -0.80
CA ARG A 153 12.78 -9.85 -0.78
C ARG A 153 12.11 -8.60 -1.38
N VAL A 154 11.11 -8.79 -2.23
CA VAL A 154 10.40 -7.67 -2.85
C VAL A 154 8.89 -7.86 -2.69
N SER A 155 8.23 -6.83 -2.16
CA SER A 155 6.76 -6.73 -2.09
C SER A 155 6.32 -5.53 -2.93
N LEU A 156 5.48 -5.79 -3.94
CA LEU A 156 5.04 -4.78 -4.90
C LEU A 156 3.52 -4.68 -4.93
N GLU A 157 3.01 -3.49 -4.62
CA GLU A 157 1.62 -3.12 -4.89
C GLU A 157 1.60 -2.11 -6.05
N LEU A 158 1.07 -2.53 -7.19
CA LEU A 158 1.23 -1.81 -8.45
C LEU A 158 -0.10 -1.25 -8.98
N GLY A 159 -0.09 -0.76 -10.22
CA GLY A 159 -1.31 -0.27 -10.87
C GLY A 159 -2.30 -1.40 -11.13
N GLY A 160 -3.59 -1.08 -11.04
CA GLY A 160 -4.70 -2.00 -11.32
C GLY A 160 -5.62 -1.51 -12.43
N LYS A 161 -6.54 -2.38 -12.84
CA LYS A 161 -7.66 -2.07 -13.72
C LYS A 161 -8.95 -2.68 -13.17
N SER A 162 -9.24 -2.33 -11.91
CA SER A 162 -10.34 -2.91 -11.15
C SER A 162 -11.68 -2.74 -11.85
N ALA A 163 -12.49 -3.80 -11.84
CA ALA A 163 -13.80 -3.82 -12.45
C ALA A 163 -14.90 -3.72 -11.40
N GLN A 164 -15.94 -2.96 -11.72
CA GLN A 164 -17.23 -3.02 -11.05
C GLN A 164 -18.20 -3.73 -12.00
N ILE A 165 -18.78 -4.85 -11.55
CA ILE A 165 -19.62 -5.73 -12.35
C ILE A 165 -21.04 -5.67 -11.78
N TYR A 166 -21.98 -5.18 -12.58
CA TYR A 166 -23.39 -5.13 -12.20
C TYR A 166 -24.17 -6.16 -12.99
N LEU A 167 -24.87 -7.03 -12.25
CA LEU A 167 -25.81 -8.00 -12.81
C LEU A 167 -27.16 -7.31 -13.14
N PRO A 168 -28.05 -7.95 -13.91
CA PRO A 168 -29.31 -7.34 -14.33
C PRO A 168 -30.17 -6.76 -13.20
N ASP A 169 -30.20 -7.43 -12.05
CA ASP A 169 -30.93 -7.01 -10.84
C ASP A 169 -30.23 -5.87 -10.06
N ALA A 170 -28.95 -5.63 -10.32
CA ALA A 170 -28.12 -4.64 -9.64
C ALA A 170 -27.75 -3.43 -10.52
N VAL A 171 -28.15 -3.39 -11.79
CA VAL A 171 -27.72 -2.37 -12.76
C VAL A 171 -28.03 -0.94 -12.33
N HIS A 172 -29.11 -0.73 -11.58
CA HIS A 172 -29.51 0.56 -11.02
C HIS A 172 -28.44 1.17 -10.07
N ARG A 173 -27.50 0.36 -9.56
CA ARG A 173 -26.41 0.81 -8.67
C ARG A 173 -25.17 1.32 -9.43
N ALA A 174 -25.12 1.13 -10.76
CA ALA A 174 -23.96 1.44 -11.59
C ALA A 174 -23.53 2.92 -11.51
N VAL A 175 -24.50 3.84 -11.48
CA VAL A 175 -24.22 5.28 -11.39
C VAL A 175 -23.52 5.64 -10.08
N GLY A 176 -23.98 5.08 -8.96
CA GLY A 176 -23.35 5.30 -7.66
C GLY A 176 -21.92 4.76 -7.59
N GLY A 177 -21.66 3.57 -8.16
CA GLY A 177 -20.31 3.04 -8.22
C GLY A 177 -19.37 3.88 -9.08
N ALA A 178 -19.84 4.32 -10.25
CA ALA A 178 -19.10 5.23 -11.12
C ALA A 178 -18.75 6.54 -10.40
N PHE A 179 -19.70 7.12 -9.65
CA PHE A 179 -19.45 8.32 -8.84
C PHE A 179 -18.35 8.09 -7.80
N VAL A 180 -18.46 7.03 -7.00
CA VAL A 180 -17.46 6.71 -5.96
C VAL A 180 -16.07 6.53 -6.55
N ALA A 181 -15.98 5.90 -7.73
CA ALA A 181 -14.71 5.64 -8.40
C ALA A 181 -13.95 6.93 -8.78
N VAL A 182 -14.66 8.02 -9.14
CA VAL A 182 -14.03 9.29 -9.48
C VAL A 182 -13.97 10.26 -8.31
N ALA A 183 -14.97 10.32 -7.45
CA ALA A 183 -15.00 11.25 -6.31
C ALA A 183 -13.91 10.92 -5.28
N SER A 184 -13.59 9.63 -5.10
CA SER A 184 -12.52 9.20 -4.20
C SER A 184 -11.15 9.58 -4.76
N THR A 185 -10.51 10.59 -4.15
CA THR A 185 -9.16 11.08 -4.54
C THR A 185 -9.07 11.44 -6.03
N ALA A 186 -10.14 11.98 -6.63
CA ALA A 186 -10.20 12.28 -8.06
C ALA A 186 -9.87 11.06 -8.96
N GLY A 187 -10.24 9.85 -8.53
CA GLY A 187 -9.94 8.58 -9.21
C GLY A 187 -8.49 8.11 -9.09
N GLN A 188 -7.65 8.81 -8.33
CA GLN A 188 -6.23 8.49 -8.16
C GLN A 188 -6.01 7.40 -7.10
N ALA A 189 -6.68 6.26 -7.22
CA ALA A 189 -6.49 5.12 -6.30
C ALA A 189 -6.15 3.84 -7.09
N CYS A 190 -5.20 3.05 -6.58
CA CYS A 190 -4.83 1.77 -7.21
C CYS A 190 -6.01 0.79 -7.30
N VAL A 191 -6.90 0.84 -6.30
CA VAL A 191 -8.10 0.02 -6.20
C VAL A 191 -9.33 0.63 -6.89
N ALA A 192 -9.22 1.82 -7.50
CA ALA A 192 -10.36 2.48 -8.13
C ALA A 192 -10.99 1.57 -9.21
N ALA A 193 -12.30 1.32 -9.07
CA ALA A 193 -13.07 0.47 -9.97
C ALA A 193 -13.38 1.19 -11.30
N THR A 194 -12.33 1.47 -12.08
CA THR A 194 -12.40 2.29 -13.30
C THR A 194 -13.04 1.57 -14.49
N ARG A 195 -13.32 0.27 -14.41
CA ARG A 195 -13.97 -0.50 -15.48
C ARG A 195 -15.39 -0.90 -15.08
N LEU A 196 -16.38 -0.22 -15.65
CA LEU A 196 -17.80 -0.52 -15.45
C LEU A 196 -18.27 -1.60 -16.44
N LEU A 197 -18.75 -2.73 -15.94
CA LEU A 197 -19.34 -3.82 -16.71
C LEU A 197 -20.82 -3.98 -16.33
N VAL A 198 -21.69 -3.88 -17.33
CA VAL A 198 -23.16 -3.98 -17.21
C VAL A 198 -23.73 -4.84 -18.33
N PRO A 199 -24.98 -5.33 -18.22
CA PRO A 199 -25.65 -6.05 -19.31
C PRO A 199 -25.70 -5.22 -20.59
N GLN A 200 -25.50 -5.87 -21.74
CA GLN A 200 -25.35 -5.20 -23.04
C GLN A 200 -26.58 -4.37 -23.43
N ASP A 201 -27.77 -4.87 -23.13
CA ASP A 201 -29.07 -4.22 -23.36
C ASP A 201 -29.28 -2.98 -22.48
N LYS A 202 -28.57 -2.88 -21.34
CA LYS A 202 -28.60 -1.74 -20.42
C LYS A 202 -27.48 -0.72 -20.62
N LYS A 203 -26.53 -1.01 -21.52
CA LYS A 203 -25.33 -0.19 -21.70
C LYS A 203 -25.63 1.27 -22.04
N ALA A 204 -26.55 1.53 -22.96
CA ALA A 204 -26.88 2.90 -23.40
C ALA A 204 -27.49 3.71 -22.25
N GLU A 205 -28.50 3.14 -21.58
CA GLU A 205 -29.16 3.74 -20.41
C GLU A 205 -28.15 4.10 -19.30
N VAL A 206 -27.26 3.16 -18.96
CA VAL A 206 -26.24 3.38 -17.93
C VAL A 206 -25.23 4.44 -18.36
N LEU A 207 -24.81 4.44 -19.62
CA LEU A 207 -23.87 5.43 -20.15
C LEU A 207 -24.44 6.85 -20.05
N ASP A 208 -25.70 7.03 -20.44
CA ASP A 208 -26.39 8.32 -20.37
C ASP A 208 -26.52 8.78 -18.91
N ALA A 209 -26.93 7.88 -18.00
CA ALA A 209 -27.09 8.18 -16.60
C ALA A 209 -25.76 8.53 -15.90
N VAL A 210 -24.68 7.80 -16.19
CA VAL A 210 -23.34 8.10 -15.66
C VAL A 210 -22.83 9.43 -16.22
N SER A 211 -23.05 9.70 -17.51
CA SER A 211 -22.63 10.95 -18.15
C SER A 211 -23.34 12.16 -17.53
N ALA A 212 -24.67 12.05 -17.33
CA ALA A 212 -25.45 13.08 -16.66
C ALA A 212 -24.96 13.33 -15.24
N MET A 213 -24.63 12.28 -14.48
CA MET A 213 -24.09 12.40 -13.13
C MET A 213 -22.71 13.08 -13.11
N TYR A 214 -21.80 12.72 -14.04
CA TYR A 214 -20.49 13.36 -14.14
C TYR A 214 -20.56 14.85 -14.47
N GLN A 215 -21.56 15.29 -15.24
CA GLN A 215 -21.79 16.72 -15.50
C GLN A 215 -22.18 17.52 -14.25
N GLN A 216 -22.67 16.85 -13.20
CA GLN A 216 -23.04 17.49 -11.93
C GLN A 216 -21.90 17.51 -10.91
N ILE A 217 -20.76 16.86 -11.18
CA ILE A 217 -19.64 16.82 -10.24
C ILE A 217 -19.02 18.21 -10.13
N LYS A 218 -19.21 18.85 -8.98
CA LYS A 218 -18.52 20.09 -8.64
C LYS A 218 -17.08 19.79 -8.25
N VAL A 219 -16.13 20.24 -9.07
CA VAL A 219 -14.69 20.21 -8.74
C VAL A 219 -14.33 21.50 -8.01
N GLY A 220 -13.58 21.38 -6.92
CA GLY A 220 -13.21 22.55 -6.11
C GLY A 220 -12.05 22.28 -5.15
N PRO A 221 -11.59 23.33 -4.46
CA PRO A 221 -10.55 23.20 -3.45
C PRO A 221 -11.07 22.43 -2.22
N PRO A 222 -10.19 21.80 -1.41
CA PRO A 222 -10.59 21.11 -0.18
C PRO A 222 -11.32 22.00 0.85
N SER A 223 -11.19 23.32 0.74
CA SER A 223 -11.90 24.30 1.58
C SER A 223 -13.33 24.59 1.13
N ASP A 224 -13.74 24.14 -0.06
CA ASP A 224 -15.12 24.27 -0.54
C ASP A 224 -15.93 23.05 -0.11
N GLU A 225 -16.78 23.21 0.89
CA GLU A 225 -17.62 22.14 1.44
C GLU A 225 -18.63 21.56 0.44
N THR A 226 -18.90 22.28 -0.65
CA THR A 226 -19.81 21.83 -1.71
C THR A 226 -19.09 21.13 -2.85
N ALA A 227 -17.75 21.12 -2.86
CA ALA A 227 -16.98 20.38 -3.84
C ALA A 227 -17.13 18.87 -3.60
N MET A 228 -17.41 18.14 -4.68
CA MET A 228 -17.52 16.68 -4.66
C MET A 228 -16.19 16.00 -5.01
N MET A 229 -15.27 16.73 -5.65
CA MET A 229 -13.99 16.20 -6.10
C MET A 229 -12.91 17.28 -6.04
N GLY A 230 -11.73 16.92 -5.54
CA GLY A 230 -10.54 17.79 -5.53
C GLY A 230 -9.75 17.74 -6.83
N PRO A 231 -8.61 18.46 -6.92
CA PRO A 231 -7.71 18.38 -8.06
C PRO A 231 -6.95 17.04 -8.11
N VAL A 232 -6.34 16.77 -9.27
CA VAL A 232 -5.29 15.75 -9.39
C VAL A 232 -3.97 16.27 -8.79
N ILE A 233 -3.03 15.35 -8.50
CA ILE A 233 -1.83 15.66 -7.71
C ILE A 233 -0.82 16.59 -8.42
N SER A 234 -0.74 16.53 -9.75
CA SER A 234 0.19 17.29 -10.56
C SER A 234 -0.36 17.52 -11.97
N ALA A 235 0.26 18.46 -12.70
CA ALA A 235 0.07 18.55 -14.16
C ALA A 235 0.57 17.28 -14.85
N ALA A 236 0.06 17.04 -16.07
CA ALA A 236 0.44 15.92 -16.93
C ALA A 236 1.82 16.12 -17.58
#